data_AF-A0A2G6QSP3-F1
#
_entry.id   AF-A0A2G6QSP3-F1
#
_cell.length_a   1.000
_cell.length_b   1.000
_cell.length_c   1.000
_cell.angle_alpha   90.00
_cell.angle_beta   90.00
_cell.angle_gamma   90.00
#
_symmetry.space_group_name_H-M   'P 1'
#
loop_
_entity.id
_entity.type
_entity.pdbx_description
1 polymer ?
#
loop_
_entity_poly.entity_id
_entity_poly.type
_entity_poly.pdbx_seq_one_letter_code
_entity_poly.pdbx_strand_id
1 'polypeptide(L)'
;MGSLLYLFLNVFQKRDMEKVQEEITLAINPTKKITDLEKKLEFSDTFENKVALADAYLGLGQYEKAIALYRSSLKGTFEKDYYAISNLIEALCCSEQFTEAIEKIEVIKDSPRFKKSKAMLLYGLALEKTGEIGSAETILEQFNAPYSRYKERLELAKFYIRNGKTEKARTILNDISKESEGMSKQSYKLHQGFIKNAKEMLVACDPPQD
;
A
#
# COMPACT_ATOMS: atom_id res chain seq x y z
N MET A 1 -11.32 -4.82 28.98
CA MET A 1 -10.49 -3.87 28.20
C MET A 1 -10.14 -4.35 26.77
N GLY A 2 -10.20 -5.63 26.42
CA GLY A 2 -9.83 -6.11 25.07
C GLY A 2 -10.91 -6.02 23.96
N SER A 3 -12.16 -5.72 24.30
CA SER A 3 -13.29 -5.73 23.34
C SER A 3 -13.43 -4.43 22.53
N LEU A 4 -13.13 -3.26 23.14
CA LEU A 4 -13.17 -1.99 22.40
C LEU A 4 -12.06 -1.94 21.34
N LEU A 5 -10.85 -2.38 21.66
CA LEU A 5 -9.74 -2.40 20.69
C LEU A 5 -10.08 -3.22 19.43
N TYR A 6 -10.75 -4.37 19.61
CA TYR A 6 -11.14 -5.27 18.53
C TYR A 6 -12.24 -4.66 17.65
N LEU A 7 -13.24 -4.00 18.25
CA LEU A 7 -14.29 -3.30 17.52
C LEU A 7 -13.75 -2.07 16.77
N PHE A 8 -12.78 -1.35 17.35
CA PHE A 8 -12.12 -0.22 16.70
C PHE A 8 -11.27 -0.65 15.50
N LEU A 9 -10.44 -1.69 15.62
CA LEU A 9 -9.63 -2.23 14.51
C LEU A 9 -10.48 -2.63 13.30
N ASN A 10 -11.65 -3.22 13.54
CA ASN A 10 -12.53 -3.72 12.47
C ASN A 10 -13.27 -2.60 11.72
N VAL A 11 -13.58 -1.48 12.40
CA VAL A 11 -14.24 -0.31 11.78
C VAL A 11 -13.28 0.51 10.90
N PHE A 12 -11.99 0.58 11.25
CA PHE A 12 -10.99 1.27 10.44
C PHE A 12 -10.61 0.50 9.16
N GLN A 13 -10.56 -0.85 9.20
CA GLN A 13 -10.34 -1.66 7.99
C GLN A 13 -11.40 -1.43 6.90
N LYS A 14 -12.67 -1.25 7.28
CA LYS A 14 -13.76 -0.99 6.30
C LYS A 14 -13.72 0.42 5.71
N ARG A 15 -13.39 1.46 6.50
CA ARG A 15 -13.44 2.85 6.04
C ARG A 15 -12.28 3.25 5.12
N ASP A 16 -11.09 2.66 5.28
CA ASP A 16 -9.95 2.95 4.42
C ASP A 16 -10.10 2.30 3.02
N MET A 17 -10.82 1.17 2.94
CA MET A 17 -11.16 0.51 1.67
C MET A 17 -12.22 1.29 0.87
N GLU A 18 -13.11 2.00 1.55
CA GLU A 18 -14.23 2.73 0.93
C GLU A 18 -13.83 4.11 0.37
N LYS A 19 -12.70 4.70 0.79
CA LYS A 19 -12.33 6.09 0.44
C LYS A 19 -11.22 6.27 -0.60
N VAL A 20 -10.72 5.19 -1.21
CA VAL A 20 -9.81 5.27 -2.37
C VAL A 20 -10.58 5.39 -3.70
N GLN A 21 -11.92 5.33 -3.68
CA GLN A 21 -12.75 5.46 -4.88
C GLN A 21 -13.05 6.92 -5.29
N GLU A 22 -12.73 7.91 -4.47
CA GLU A 22 -13.00 9.32 -4.78
C GLU A 22 -11.82 10.01 -5.47
N GLU A 23 -11.50 9.58 -6.71
CA GLU A 23 -10.90 10.44 -7.74
C GLU A 23 -10.90 9.80 -9.15
N ILE A 24 -11.96 9.07 -9.52
CA ILE A 24 -12.17 8.62 -10.92
C ILE A 24 -13.42 9.31 -11.50
N THR A 25 -13.35 10.62 -11.59
CA THR A 25 -14.19 11.35 -12.55
C THR A 25 -13.27 12.21 -13.39
N LEU A 26 -12.98 11.75 -14.62
CA LEU A 26 -13.18 12.48 -15.88
C LEU A 26 -12.58 11.66 -17.06
N ALA A 27 -13.47 11.19 -17.93
CA ALA A 27 -13.24 10.94 -19.37
C ALA A 27 -12.60 9.63 -19.90
N ILE A 28 -12.65 8.49 -19.19
CA ILE A 28 -12.49 7.16 -19.82
C ILE A 28 -13.44 6.18 -19.13
N ASN A 29 -14.38 5.58 -19.86
CA ASN A 29 -15.15 4.44 -19.37
C ASN A 29 -14.15 3.31 -19.05
N PRO A 30 -13.88 2.97 -17.77
CA PRO A 30 -12.83 2.02 -17.40
C PRO A 30 -13.03 0.65 -18.07
N THR A 31 -14.31 0.29 -18.30
CA THR A 31 -14.69 -0.92 -19.02
C THR A 31 -14.25 -0.89 -20.47
N LYS A 32 -14.42 0.24 -21.18
CA LYS A 32 -13.98 0.37 -22.58
C LYS A 32 -12.46 0.22 -22.70
N LYS A 33 -11.69 0.82 -21.78
CA LYS A 33 -10.22 0.71 -21.77
C LYS A 33 -9.78 -0.75 -21.60
N ILE A 34 -10.41 -1.50 -20.70
CA ILE A 34 -10.15 -2.95 -20.55
C ILE A 34 -10.45 -3.67 -21.86
N THR A 35 -11.64 -3.48 -22.43
CA THR A 35 -12.04 -4.19 -23.67
C THR A 35 -11.07 -3.89 -24.82
N ASP A 36 -10.59 -2.66 -24.94
CA ASP A 36 -9.61 -2.29 -25.96
C ASP A 36 -8.24 -2.96 -25.70
N LEU A 37 -7.82 -3.13 -24.44
CA LEU A 37 -6.59 -3.83 -24.06
C LEU A 37 -6.71 -5.35 -24.23
N GLU A 38 -7.86 -5.95 -23.92
CA GLU A 38 -8.16 -7.36 -24.18
C GLU A 38 -8.03 -7.66 -25.67
N LYS A 39 -8.68 -6.86 -26.54
CA LYS A 39 -8.56 -6.99 -28.00
C LYS A 39 -7.14 -6.84 -28.51
N LYS A 40 -6.34 -5.92 -27.93
CA LYS A 40 -4.93 -5.75 -28.29
C LYS A 40 -4.11 -6.99 -27.95
N LEU A 41 -4.36 -7.58 -26.78
CA LEU A 41 -3.68 -8.80 -26.35
C LEU A 41 -4.09 -10.01 -27.21
N GLU A 42 -5.38 -10.13 -27.55
CA GLU A 42 -5.88 -11.16 -28.48
C GLU A 42 -5.22 -11.06 -29.87
N PHE A 43 -5.03 -9.83 -30.37
CA PHE A 43 -4.36 -9.60 -31.64
C PHE A 43 -2.85 -9.88 -31.57
N SER A 44 -2.22 -9.59 -30.44
CA SER A 44 -0.77 -9.76 -30.26
C SER A 44 -0.39 -10.04 -28.81
N ASP A 45 0.10 -11.25 -28.54
CA ASP A 45 0.45 -11.74 -27.21
C ASP A 45 1.85 -11.28 -26.73
N THR A 46 2.08 -9.96 -26.64
CA THR A 46 3.38 -9.40 -26.23
C THR A 46 3.47 -9.12 -24.73
N PHE A 47 4.70 -8.98 -24.23
CA PHE A 47 4.96 -8.55 -22.86
C PHE A 47 4.25 -7.23 -22.53
N GLU A 48 4.36 -6.23 -23.40
CA GLU A 48 3.79 -4.90 -23.21
C GLU A 48 2.26 -4.96 -23.15
N ASN A 49 1.62 -5.76 -24.02
CA ASN A 49 0.17 -5.90 -24.03
C ASN A 49 -0.33 -6.60 -22.75
N LYS A 50 0.37 -7.63 -22.27
CA LYS A 50 0.04 -8.31 -21.01
C LYS A 50 0.15 -7.38 -19.82
N VAL A 51 1.27 -6.66 -19.71
CA VAL A 51 1.53 -5.74 -18.61
C VAL A 51 0.52 -4.59 -18.63
N ALA A 52 0.21 -4.02 -19.79
CA ALA A 52 -0.78 -2.94 -19.90
C ALA A 52 -2.19 -3.38 -19.47
N LEU A 53 -2.61 -4.60 -19.84
CA LEU A 53 -3.88 -5.16 -19.38
C LEU A 53 -3.86 -5.49 -17.88
N ALA A 54 -2.74 -6.02 -17.37
CA ALA A 54 -2.54 -6.29 -15.95
C ALA A 54 -2.64 -5.02 -15.11
N ASP A 55 -1.98 -3.93 -15.52
CA ASP A 55 -2.04 -2.63 -14.85
C ASP A 55 -3.49 -2.10 -14.81
N ALA A 56 -4.26 -2.29 -15.89
CA ALA A 56 -5.65 -1.89 -15.93
C ALA A 56 -6.53 -2.70 -14.96
N TYR A 57 -6.32 -4.02 -14.87
CA TYR A 57 -7.01 -4.85 -13.90
C TYR A 57 -6.61 -4.52 -12.46
N LEU A 58 -5.33 -4.27 -12.20
CA LEU A 58 -4.83 -3.86 -10.88
C LEU A 58 -5.48 -2.56 -10.43
N GLY A 59 -5.54 -1.55 -11.30
CA GLY A 59 -6.19 -0.26 -11.02
C GLY A 59 -7.70 -0.35 -10.76
N LEU A 60 -8.35 -1.44 -11.18
CA LEU A 60 -9.77 -1.71 -10.95
C LEU A 60 -10.04 -2.71 -9.82
N GLY A 61 -9.00 -3.14 -9.10
CA GLY A 61 -9.13 -4.11 -8.02
C GLY A 61 -9.39 -5.54 -8.48
N GLN A 62 -9.23 -5.85 -9.78
CA GLN A 62 -9.35 -7.21 -10.32
C GLN A 62 -8.01 -7.96 -10.14
N TYR A 63 -7.60 -8.12 -8.88
CA TYR A 63 -6.23 -8.51 -8.55
C TYR A 63 -5.83 -9.89 -9.11
N GLU A 64 -6.69 -10.90 -9.03
CA GLU A 64 -6.38 -12.24 -9.56
C GLU A 64 -6.13 -12.24 -11.08
N LYS A 65 -6.86 -11.41 -11.84
CA LYS A 65 -6.62 -11.24 -13.28
C LYS A 65 -5.30 -10.52 -13.55
N ALA A 66 -4.99 -9.49 -12.78
CA ALA A 66 -3.71 -8.79 -12.87
C ALA A 66 -2.54 -9.73 -12.57
N ILE A 67 -2.63 -10.50 -11.48
CA ILE A 67 -1.63 -11.50 -11.08
C ILE A 67 -1.39 -12.51 -12.20
N ALA A 68 -2.46 -13.08 -12.77
CA ALA A 68 -2.33 -14.06 -13.85
C ALA A 68 -1.56 -13.49 -15.06
N LEU A 69 -1.87 -12.26 -15.47
CA LEU A 69 -1.20 -11.61 -16.59
C LEU A 69 0.25 -11.27 -16.29
N TYR A 70 0.56 -10.67 -15.13
CA TYR A 70 1.95 -10.39 -14.75
C TYR A 70 2.79 -11.67 -14.67
N ARG A 71 2.27 -12.75 -14.04
CA ARG A 71 2.96 -14.04 -14.01
C ARG A 71 3.22 -14.57 -15.42
N SER A 72 2.24 -14.42 -16.32
CA SER A 72 2.38 -14.89 -17.71
C SER A 72 3.33 -14.04 -18.55
N SER A 73 3.53 -12.76 -18.20
CA SER A 73 4.42 -11.84 -18.91
C SER A 73 5.88 -11.97 -18.45
N LEU A 74 6.12 -12.35 -17.19
CA LEU A 74 7.45 -12.54 -16.60
C LEU A 74 8.09 -13.88 -17.00
N LYS A 75 8.35 -14.05 -18.31
CA LYS A 75 9.00 -15.24 -18.89
C LYS A 75 10.14 -14.86 -19.83
N GLY A 76 11.11 -15.77 -20.00
CA GLY A 76 12.23 -15.56 -20.92
C GLY A 76 13.03 -14.31 -20.55
N THR A 77 13.21 -13.39 -21.50
CA THR A 77 13.99 -12.17 -21.27
C THR A 77 13.40 -11.21 -20.23
N PHE A 78 12.10 -11.37 -19.88
CA PHE A 78 11.39 -10.49 -18.94
C PHE A 78 11.25 -11.06 -17.53
N GLU A 79 11.85 -12.22 -17.22
CA GLU A 79 11.70 -12.89 -15.90
C GLU A 79 12.10 -12.02 -14.71
N LYS A 80 13.01 -11.07 -14.91
CA LYS A 80 13.51 -10.15 -13.89
C LYS A 80 13.11 -8.70 -14.16
N ASP A 81 12.08 -8.47 -14.96
CA ASP A 81 11.62 -7.11 -15.22
C ASP A 81 11.12 -6.44 -13.94
N TYR A 82 11.82 -5.39 -13.52
CA TYR A 82 11.58 -4.72 -12.24
C TYR A 82 10.17 -4.13 -12.15
N TYR A 83 9.66 -3.59 -13.26
CA TYR A 83 8.37 -2.90 -13.27
C TYR A 83 7.23 -3.91 -13.10
N ALA A 84 7.19 -4.94 -13.94
CA ALA A 84 6.18 -5.98 -13.87
C ALA A 84 6.24 -6.75 -12.54
N ILE A 85 7.44 -7.04 -12.00
CA ILE A 85 7.57 -7.66 -10.67
C ILE A 85 7.04 -6.74 -9.57
N SER A 86 7.36 -5.43 -9.61
CA SER A 86 6.88 -4.49 -8.59
C SER A 86 5.36 -4.40 -8.55
N ASN A 87 4.70 -4.39 -9.71
CA ASN A 87 3.24 -4.37 -9.78
C ASN A 87 2.62 -5.73 -9.45
N LEU A 88 3.30 -6.85 -9.76
CA LEU A 88 2.88 -8.18 -9.30
C LEU A 88 2.91 -8.26 -7.76
N ILE A 89 3.96 -7.76 -7.10
CA ILE A 89 4.04 -7.70 -5.64
C ILE A 89 2.86 -6.92 -5.06
N GLU A 90 2.49 -5.78 -5.67
CA GLU A 90 1.32 -5.03 -5.26
C GLU A 90 0.03 -5.84 -5.38
N ALA A 91 -0.21 -6.47 -6.54
CA ALA A 91 -1.39 -7.28 -6.77
C ALA A 91 -1.49 -8.47 -5.80
N LEU A 92 -0.36 -9.12 -5.51
CA LEU A 92 -0.26 -10.22 -4.54
C LEU A 92 -0.58 -9.74 -3.13
N CYS A 93 -0.01 -8.61 -2.68
CA CYS A 93 -0.32 -8.04 -1.36
C CYS A 93 -1.80 -7.63 -1.25
N CYS A 94 -2.39 -7.05 -2.29
CA CYS A 94 -3.81 -6.71 -2.33
C CYS A 94 -4.73 -7.95 -2.30
N SER A 95 -4.24 -9.09 -2.78
CA SER A 95 -4.94 -10.38 -2.73
C SER A 95 -4.56 -11.23 -1.51
N GLU A 96 -3.84 -10.65 -0.54
CA GLU A 96 -3.35 -11.31 0.66
C GLU A 96 -2.42 -12.53 0.40
N GLN A 97 -1.83 -12.63 -0.79
CA GLN A 97 -0.86 -13.67 -1.17
C GLN A 97 0.56 -13.27 -0.73
N PHE A 98 0.76 -13.08 0.58
CA PHE A 98 1.98 -12.47 1.14
C PHE A 98 3.26 -13.30 0.96
N THR A 99 3.18 -14.63 1.07
CA THR A 99 4.34 -15.51 0.90
C THR A 99 4.95 -15.36 -0.49
N GLU A 100 4.14 -15.40 -1.54
CA GLU A 100 4.63 -15.22 -2.91
C GLU A 100 5.10 -13.77 -3.15
N ALA A 101 4.45 -12.77 -2.55
CA ALA A 101 4.92 -11.40 -2.64
C ALA A 101 6.37 -11.28 -2.13
N ILE A 102 6.69 -11.92 -1.01
CA ILE A 102 8.05 -11.98 -0.46
C ILE A 102 9.01 -12.69 -1.42
N GLU A 103 8.61 -13.84 -1.99
CA GLU A 103 9.43 -14.54 -2.99
C GLU A 103 9.75 -13.65 -4.20
N LYS A 104 8.80 -12.83 -4.67
CA LYS A 104 9.02 -11.89 -5.76
C LYS A 104 9.87 -10.69 -5.36
N ILE A 105 9.79 -10.23 -4.12
CA ILE A 105 10.66 -9.18 -3.59
C ILE A 105 12.13 -9.60 -3.64
N GLU A 106 12.42 -10.87 -3.31
CA GLU A 106 13.78 -11.41 -3.35
C GLU A 106 14.44 -11.30 -4.74
N VAL A 107 13.65 -11.27 -5.82
CA VAL A 107 14.14 -11.11 -7.20
C VAL A 107 14.59 -9.68 -7.49
N ILE A 108 13.98 -8.67 -6.84
CA ILE A 108 14.19 -7.25 -7.16
C ILE A 108 14.90 -6.45 -6.06
N LYS A 109 15.09 -7.02 -4.86
CA LYS A 109 15.58 -6.30 -3.68
C LYS A 109 16.97 -5.68 -3.84
N ASP A 110 17.82 -6.28 -4.68
CA ASP A 110 19.18 -5.79 -4.94
C ASP A 110 19.21 -4.64 -5.96
N SER A 111 18.08 -4.35 -6.61
CA SER A 111 17.97 -3.20 -7.50
C SER A 111 18.06 -1.89 -6.70
N PRO A 112 18.85 -0.89 -7.15
CA PRO A 112 18.85 0.44 -6.53
C PRO A 112 17.46 1.10 -6.50
N ARG A 113 16.57 0.71 -7.43
CA ARG A 113 15.18 1.21 -7.50
C ARG A 113 14.31 0.71 -6.34
N PHE A 114 14.70 -0.37 -5.66
CA PHE A 114 13.93 -0.96 -4.58
C PHE A 114 13.92 -0.09 -3.32
N LYS A 115 15.04 0.57 -3.03
CA LYS A 115 15.19 1.40 -1.83
C LYS A 115 14.13 2.52 -1.79
N LYS A 116 13.39 2.59 -0.67
CA LYS A 116 12.30 3.56 -0.45
C LYS A 116 11.16 3.52 -1.50
N SER A 117 11.05 2.41 -2.23
CA SER A 117 9.98 2.18 -3.20
C SER A 117 8.70 1.68 -2.51
N LYS A 118 7.59 1.67 -3.27
CA LYS A 118 6.35 1.03 -2.84
C LYS A 118 6.53 -0.47 -2.59
N ALA A 119 7.32 -1.16 -3.40
CA ALA A 119 7.61 -2.59 -3.21
C ALA A 119 8.33 -2.86 -1.88
N MET A 120 9.24 -1.98 -1.46
CA MET A 120 9.89 -2.08 -0.15
C MET A 120 8.92 -1.82 1.01
N LEU A 121 7.99 -0.87 0.88
CA LEU A 121 6.93 -0.68 1.87
C LEU A 121 6.05 -1.93 2.00
N LEU A 122 5.62 -2.48 0.86
CA LEU A 122 4.83 -3.71 0.78
C LEU A 122 5.59 -4.90 1.36
N TYR A 123 6.92 -4.95 1.22
CA TYR A 123 7.75 -5.98 1.85
C TYR A 123 7.62 -5.95 3.38
N GLY A 124 7.76 -4.77 3.99
CA GLY A 124 7.58 -4.62 5.43
C GLY A 124 6.19 -5.07 5.90
N LEU A 125 5.15 -4.71 5.15
CA LEU A 125 3.78 -5.14 5.45
C LEU A 125 3.56 -6.65 5.25
N ALA A 126 4.14 -7.24 4.21
CA ALA A 126 4.06 -8.68 3.96
C ALA A 126 4.76 -9.48 5.07
N LEU A 127 5.95 -9.02 5.52
CA LEU A 127 6.67 -9.62 6.64
C LEU A 127 5.85 -9.59 7.94
N GLU A 128 5.13 -8.49 8.22
CA GLU A 128 4.22 -8.43 9.36
C GLU A 128 3.15 -9.55 9.26
N LYS A 129 2.56 -9.72 8.08
CA LYS A 129 1.50 -10.70 7.84
C LYS A 129 1.98 -12.14 7.90
N THR A 130 3.26 -12.39 7.63
CA THR A 130 3.88 -13.71 7.77
C THR A 130 4.53 -13.95 9.13
N GLY A 131 4.44 -13.00 10.07
CA GLY A 131 4.91 -13.14 11.44
C GLY A 131 6.34 -12.67 11.70
N GLU A 132 7.04 -12.15 10.71
CA GLU A 132 8.42 -11.64 10.81
C GLU A 132 8.43 -10.18 11.31
N ILE A 133 7.85 -9.96 12.50
CA ILE A 133 7.54 -8.64 13.04
C ILE A 133 8.79 -7.75 13.20
N GLY A 134 9.93 -8.32 13.63
CA GLY A 134 11.18 -7.56 13.84
C GLY A 134 11.77 -7.02 12.53
N SER A 135 11.75 -7.84 11.47
CA SER A 135 12.19 -7.44 10.14
C SER A 135 11.21 -6.43 9.51
N ALA A 136 9.91 -6.65 9.69
CA ALA A 136 8.87 -5.70 9.28
C ALA A 136 9.10 -4.31 9.87
N GLU A 137 9.31 -4.22 11.18
CA GLU A 137 9.59 -2.95 11.88
C GLU A 137 10.83 -2.25 11.30
N THR A 138 11.93 -2.99 11.15
CA THR A 138 13.19 -2.46 10.59
C THR A 138 13.02 -1.87 9.19
N ILE A 139 12.16 -2.46 8.36
CA ILE A 139 11.88 -1.95 7.01
C ILE A 139 10.95 -0.74 7.06
N LEU A 140 9.86 -0.81 7.82
CA LEU A 140 8.85 0.25 7.89
C LEU A 140 9.41 1.52 8.56
N GLU A 141 10.29 1.39 9.56
CA GLU A 141 10.95 2.54 10.20
C GLU A 141 11.76 3.39 9.20
N GLN A 142 12.25 2.82 8.10
CA GLN A 142 12.98 3.57 7.07
C GLN A 142 12.10 4.57 6.30
N PHE A 143 10.78 4.43 6.39
CA PHE A 143 9.80 5.36 5.82
C PHE A 143 9.38 6.47 6.79
N ASN A 144 9.84 6.43 8.06
CA ASN A 144 9.58 7.50 9.02
C ASN A 144 10.43 8.74 8.70
N ALA A 145 9.91 9.60 7.82
CA ALA A 145 10.57 10.82 7.38
C ALA A 145 9.72 12.05 7.76
N PRO A 146 10.11 12.85 8.78
CA PRO A 146 9.39 14.05 9.18
C PRO A 146 9.08 14.99 8.01
N TYR A 147 7.96 15.70 8.10
CA TYR A 147 7.45 16.61 7.07
C TYR A 147 7.14 15.97 5.71
N SER A 148 7.21 14.65 5.58
CA SER A 148 6.95 13.91 4.35
C SER A 148 6.35 12.53 4.65
N ARG A 149 6.04 11.76 3.59
CA ARG A 149 5.63 10.35 3.69
C ARG A 149 4.49 10.08 4.68
N TYR A 150 3.52 10.99 4.77
CA TYR A 150 2.41 10.89 5.72
C TYR A 150 1.63 9.58 5.58
N LYS A 151 1.48 9.08 4.36
CA LYS A 151 0.86 7.77 4.10
C LYS A 151 1.65 6.65 4.75
N GLU A 152 2.94 6.57 4.48
CA GLU A 152 3.80 5.50 5.00
C GLU A 152 4.02 5.60 6.51
N ARG A 153 4.12 6.81 7.06
CA ARG A 153 4.18 7.04 8.51
C ARG A 153 2.89 6.62 9.20
N LEU A 154 1.73 6.86 8.59
CA LEU A 154 0.47 6.37 9.10
C LEU A 154 0.42 4.83 9.10
N GLU A 155 0.90 4.18 8.04
CA GLU A 155 1.01 2.72 8.01
C GLU A 155 1.98 2.16 9.08
N LEU A 156 3.09 2.84 9.35
CA LEU A 156 4.00 2.50 10.45
C LEU A 156 3.32 2.65 11.82
N ALA A 157 2.52 3.71 12.03
CA ALA A 157 1.76 3.87 13.26
C ALA A 157 0.70 2.75 13.43
N LYS A 158 -0.01 2.39 12.35
CA LYS A 158 -0.95 1.25 12.36
C LYS A 158 -0.24 -0.08 12.65
N PHE A 159 0.95 -0.30 12.07
CA PHE A 159 1.81 -1.45 12.39
C PHE A 159 2.11 -1.50 13.89
N TYR A 160 2.52 -0.38 14.49
CA TYR A 160 2.80 -0.34 15.92
C TYR A 160 1.59 -0.65 16.80
N ILE A 161 0.40 -0.13 16.45
CA ILE A 161 -0.84 -0.44 17.18
C ILE A 161 -1.16 -1.93 17.10
N ARG A 162 -1.11 -2.53 15.91
CA ARG A 162 -1.39 -3.97 15.72
C ARG A 162 -0.44 -4.87 16.51
N ASN A 163 0.80 -4.42 16.71
CA ASN A 163 1.85 -5.16 17.41
C ASN A 163 2.03 -4.71 18.88
N GLY A 164 1.05 -4.00 19.46
CA GLY A 164 1.05 -3.63 20.87
C GLY A 164 2.06 -2.56 21.29
N LYS A 165 2.72 -1.89 20.33
CA LYS A 165 3.71 -0.82 20.57
C LYS A 165 3.05 0.56 20.56
N THR A 166 1.97 0.73 21.32
CA THR A 166 1.10 1.92 21.30
C THR A 166 1.86 3.23 21.51
N GLU A 167 2.87 3.26 22.39
CA GLU A 167 3.66 4.47 22.63
C GLU A 167 4.50 4.89 21.41
N LYS A 168 5.06 3.94 20.65
CA LYS A 168 5.74 4.26 19.38
C LYS A 168 4.75 4.80 18.34
N ALA A 169 3.54 4.23 18.28
CA ALA A 169 2.48 4.74 17.42
C ALA A 169 2.10 6.17 17.79
N ARG A 170 1.88 6.44 19.09
CA ARG A 170 1.54 7.75 19.64
C ARG A 170 2.54 8.81 19.21
N THR A 171 3.84 8.53 19.34
CA THR A 171 4.90 9.45 18.91
C THR A 171 4.73 9.86 17.45
N ILE A 172 4.58 8.90 16.53
CA ILE A 172 4.41 9.20 15.10
C ILE A 172 3.14 9.99 14.82
N LEU A 173 2.02 9.61 15.44
CA LEU A 173 0.73 10.26 15.24
C LEU A 173 0.74 11.71 15.75
N ASN A 174 1.38 11.95 16.89
CA ASN A 174 1.58 13.27 17.46
C ASN A 174 2.49 14.14 16.57
N ASP A 175 3.57 13.57 16.04
CA ASP A 175 4.47 14.26 15.11
C ASP A 175 3.71 14.70 13.85
N ILE A 176 2.94 13.79 13.22
CA ILE A 176 2.09 14.13 12.06
C ILE A 176 1.09 15.24 12.41
N SER A 177 0.48 15.19 13.59
CA SER A 177 -0.48 16.21 14.03
C SER A 177 0.19 17.58 14.17
N LYS A 178 1.32 17.67 14.88
CA LYS A 178 2.07 18.92 15.08
C LYS A 178 2.60 19.49 13.78
N GLU A 179 3.19 18.66 12.93
CA GLU A 179 3.68 19.08 11.62
C GLU A 179 2.55 19.70 10.77
N SER A 180 1.32 19.19 10.89
CA SER A 180 0.17 19.71 10.16
C SER A 180 -0.25 21.14 10.54
N GLU A 181 0.07 21.59 11.74
CA GLU A 181 -0.28 22.94 12.24
C GLU A 181 0.55 24.03 11.54
N GLY A 182 1.78 23.72 11.15
CA GLY A 182 2.68 24.61 10.43
C GLY A 182 2.58 24.54 8.89
N MET A 183 1.68 23.70 8.34
CA MET A 183 1.59 23.50 6.90
C MET A 183 0.95 24.68 6.16
N SER A 184 1.41 24.89 4.92
CA SER A 184 0.65 25.71 3.96
C SER A 184 -0.70 25.05 3.64
N LYS A 185 -1.70 25.87 3.28
CA LYS A 185 -3.04 25.37 2.89
C LYS A 185 -2.97 24.32 1.76
N GLN A 186 -2.07 24.51 0.79
CA GLN A 186 -1.90 23.60 -0.33
C GLN A 186 -1.30 22.26 0.12
N SER A 187 -0.26 22.29 0.95
CA SER A 187 0.37 21.07 1.49
C SER A 187 -0.61 20.30 2.38
N TYR A 188 -1.35 21.01 3.23
CA TYR A 188 -2.39 20.39 4.05
C TYR A 188 -3.47 19.73 3.19
N LYS A 189 -3.98 20.40 2.14
CA LYS A 189 -4.99 19.83 1.24
C LYS A 189 -4.50 18.54 0.58
N LEU A 190 -3.23 18.50 0.13
CA LEU A 190 -2.62 17.31 -0.48
C LEU A 190 -2.55 16.12 0.47
N HIS A 191 -2.38 16.35 1.77
CA HIS A 191 -2.20 15.30 2.78
C HIS A 191 -3.37 15.16 3.77
N GLN A 192 -4.48 15.86 3.51
CA GLN A 192 -5.56 16.04 4.48
C GLN A 192 -6.14 14.71 4.97
N GLY A 193 -6.31 13.73 4.08
CA GLY A 193 -6.83 12.41 4.45
C GLY A 193 -5.96 11.72 5.50
N PHE A 194 -4.65 11.68 5.29
CA PHE A 194 -3.70 11.04 6.21
C PHE A 194 -3.59 11.80 7.53
N ILE A 195 -3.58 13.15 7.49
CA ILE A 195 -3.50 13.98 8.69
C ILE A 195 -4.75 13.81 9.56
N LYS A 196 -5.95 13.82 8.95
CA LYS A 196 -7.20 13.59 9.70
C LYS A 196 -7.20 12.22 10.36
N ASN A 197 -6.85 11.18 9.62
CA ASN A 197 -6.76 9.82 10.14
C ASN A 197 -5.75 9.73 11.30
N ALA A 198 -4.58 10.38 11.17
CA ALA A 198 -3.59 10.43 12.25
C ALA A 198 -4.14 11.08 13.53
N LYS A 199 -4.87 12.20 13.42
CA LYS A 199 -5.48 12.88 14.57
C LYS A 199 -6.58 12.03 15.22
N GLU A 200 -7.41 11.38 14.42
CA GLU A 200 -8.46 10.46 14.91
C GLU A 200 -7.84 9.28 15.67
N MET A 201 -6.78 8.67 15.13
CA MET A 201 -6.06 7.57 15.78
C MET A 201 -5.34 8.02 17.06
N LEU A 202 -4.79 9.23 17.09
CA LEU A 202 -4.11 9.77 18.27
C LEU A 202 -5.08 9.87 19.47
N VAL A 203 -6.29 10.39 19.24
CA VAL A 203 -7.34 10.46 20.27
C VAL A 203 -7.72 9.06 20.77
N ALA A 204 -7.80 8.06 19.88
CA ALA A 204 -8.10 6.69 20.29
C ALA A 204 -6.99 6.04 21.15
N CYS A 205 -5.73 6.47 20.97
CA CYS A 205 -4.60 6.04 21.81
C CYS A 205 -4.53 6.76 23.17
N ASP A 206 -5.21 7.89 23.33
CA ASP A 206 -5.32 8.69 24.56
C ASP A 206 -6.79 8.70 25.05
N PRO A 207 -7.33 7.58 25.56
CA PRO A 207 -8.66 7.61 26.13
C PRO A 207 -8.68 8.62 27.30
N PRO A 208 -9.76 9.40 27.46
CA PRO A 208 -9.88 10.36 28.56
C PRO A 208 -9.60 9.65 29.88
N GLN A 209 -8.75 10.26 30.71
CA GLN A 209 -8.60 9.81 32.09
C GLN A 209 -9.84 10.28 32.85
N ASP A 210 -10.70 9.33 33.20
CA ASP A 210 -11.80 9.52 34.15
C ASP A 210 -11.26 9.86 35.56
#